data_AF-A0A2E9CHZ7-F1
#
_entry.id   AF-A0A2E9CHZ7-F1
#
_cell.length_a   1.000
_cell.length_b   1.000
_cell.length_c   1.000
_cell.angle_alpha   90.00
_cell.angle_beta   90.00
_cell.angle_gamma   90.00
#
_symmetry.space_group_name_H-M   'P 1'
#
loop_
_entity.id
_entity.type
_entity.pdbx_description
1 polymer ?
#
loop_
_entity_poly.entity_id
_entity_poly.type
_entity_poly.pdbx_seq_one_letter_code
_entity_poly.pdbx_strand_id
1 'polypeptide(L)'
;MDTLRGHDVANDQDDFDYADDAAIDAPLTVVSDERRMQVRAYNYWASLLGDRTLPSIEDLSPDQLEDFGPHSVLLDFSTGLDNPAIVYLGSALRQECEIDGSISYINDVPARSLLSRLTDHYLQIIANAAPIGFEAEFVNQRDAEILYRGILMPFSSDDETIDFVFGVINWKELASRDERQALELEVSAALSSIMPAPTNVPVWADGPAGGDTVDDAVDAAPLPPSAAPSAPMPVASLDEEPLDLSGMESPTDDAPLADWLALARDGADQFRTSEARSHAALYRAIGLAYDFALVAQARPDDYAELLADCGIKVQARSPMTAIIKLVFGAGYDKTRITEYATVLDHGRALGLGVGMLADHLSNYAGGLKALVRDERALRRAEAPPRPDKRETARNAMKAAAAIDPQALATDTDGLAIVVARREADGSLALVAQLPEGSDLAQRVMLAAAR
;
A
#
# COMPACT_ATOMS: atom_id res chain seq x y z
N MET A 1 -30.25 -46.12 -32.94
CA MET A 1 -29.43 -46.73 -34.00
C MET A 1 -28.36 -45.70 -34.30
N ASP A 2 -27.24 -45.68 -33.58
CA ASP A 2 -26.16 -46.67 -33.61
C ASP A 2 -25.53 -46.76 -35.01
N THR A 3 -24.37 -46.14 -35.20
CA THR A 3 -23.10 -46.86 -35.43
C THR A 3 -21.91 -45.91 -35.39
N LEU A 4 -21.02 -46.24 -34.45
CA LEU A 4 -19.66 -45.80 -34.22
C LEU A 4 -18.66 -46.51 -35.19
N ARG A 5 -17.42 -46.00 -35.26
CA ARG A 5 -16.16 -46.51 -35.88
C ARG A 5 -15.91 -46.11 -37.34
N GLY A 6 -14.73 -45.67 -37.76
CA GLY A 6 -13.43 -45.49 -37.08
C GLY A 6 -12.27 -45.58 -38.10
N HIS A 7 -11.18 -44.87 -37.79
CA HIS A 7 -9.78 -45.10 -38.16
C HIS A 7 -9.21 -44.62 -39.53
N ASP A 8 -8.44 -43.52 -39.45
CA ASP A 8 -6.97 -43.44 -39.54
C ASP A 8 -6.17 -43.57 -40.86
N VAL A 9 -5.39 -42.48 -41.06
CA VAL A 9 -4.05 -42.22 -41.66
C VAL A 9 -3.78 -42.28 -43.18
N ALA A 10 -3.44 -41.10 -43.72
CA ALA A 10 -2.22 -40.79 -44.50
C ALA A 10 -2.20 -39.26 -44.74
N ASN A 11 -1.39 -38.47 -44.03
CA ASN A 11 0.02 -38.11 -44.29
C ASN A 11 0.20 -37.16 -45.50
N ASP A 12 0.41 -35.87 -45.21
CA ASP A 12 1.20 -34.86 -45.95
C ASP A 12 1.32 -33.65 -44.97
N GLN A 13 2.37 -33.56 -44.16
CA GLN A 13 3.63 -32.84 -44.42
C GLN A 13 3.42 -31.39 -44.87
N ASP A 14 3.42 -30.48 -43.89
CA ASP A 14 3.95 -29.12 -44.08
C ASP A 14 4.91 -28.83 -42.92
N ASP A 15 6.20 -28.89 -43.27
CA ASP A 15 7.35 -28.43 -42.49
C ASP A 15 7.25 -26.93 -42.25
N PHE A 16 7.27 -26.51 -40.98
CA PHE A 16 7.75 -25.17 -40.61
C PHE A 16 8.81 -25.34 -39.53
N ASP A 17 10.04 -25.05 -39.94
CA ASP A 17 11.28 -25.13 -39.19
C ASP A 17 11.18 -24.41 -37.83
N TYR A 18 11.51 -25.15 -36.78
CA TYR A 18 11.92 -24.62 -35.49
C TYR A 18 13.29 -23.96 -35.63
N ALA A 19 13.30 -22.63 -35.78
CA ALA A 19 14.48 -21.85 -35.49
C ALA A 19 14.54 -21.60 -33.96
N ASP A 20 15.45 -22.33 -33.33
CA ASP A 20 16.09 -22.14 -32.03
C ASP A 20 16.03 -20.69 -31.54
N ASP A 21 15.03 -20.36 -30.71
CA ASP A 21 14.99 -19.12 -29.94
C ASP A 21 15.51 -19.45 -28.54
N ALA A 22 16.75 -19.03 -28.31
CA ALA A 22 17.47 -19.23 -27.07
C ALA A 22 16.62 -18.73 -25.90
N ALA A 23 16.27 -19.65 -24.99
CA ALA A 23 15.64 -19.34 -23.72
C ALA A 23 16.53 -18.38 -22.92
N ILE A 24 16.23 -17.08 -23.00
CA ILE A 24 16.66 -16.10 -22.02
C ILE A 24 15.80 -16.35 -20.78
N ASP A 25 16.39 -17.06 -19.83
CA ASP A 25 15.84 -17.26 -18.49
C ASP A 25 15.46 -15.90 -17.88
N ALA A 26 14.17 -15.72 -17.60
CA ALA A 26 13.59 -14.45 -17.17
C ALA A 26 13.86 -14.23 -15.66
N PRO A 27 14.58 -13.17 -15.24
CA PRO A 27 14.89 -12.99 -13.82
C PRO A 27 13.88 -12.06 -13.13
N LEU A 28 12.64 -12.49 -12.89
CA LEU A 28 11.65 -11.68 -12.13
C LEU A 28 10.73 -12.46 -11.16
N THR A 29 10.76 -13.79 -11.12
CA THR A 29 9.87 -14.60 -10.27
C THR A 29 10.23 -14.59 -8.77
N VAL A 30 11.51 -14.42 -8.44
CA VAL A 30 12.05 -14.64 -7.07
C VAL A 30 11.61 -13.57 -6.06
N VAL A 31 11.49 -12.29 -6.47
CA VAL A 31 11.09 -11.17 -5.59
C VAL A 31 9.65 -11.34 -5.07
N SER A 32 8.79 -12.02 -5.85
CA SER A 32 7.41 -12.29 -5.46
C SER A 32 7.31 -13.36 -4.36
N ASP A 33 8.22 -14.33 -4.35
CA ASP A 33 8.20 -15.47 -3.43
C ASP A 33 8.74 -15.08 -2.04
N GLU A 34 9.78 -14.22 -2.03
CA GLU A 34 10.32 -13.57 -0.83
C GLU A 34 9.24 -12.79 -0.07
N ARG A 35 8.41 -12.03 -0.80
CA ARG A 35 7.32 -11.22 -0.22
C ARG A 35 6.16 -12.07 0.28
N ARG A 36 5.85 -13.16 -0.42
CA ARG A 36 4.82 -14.14 0.02
C ARG A 36 5.24 -14.84 1.30
N MET A 37 6.53 -15.14 1.49
CA MET A 37 7.04 -15.83 2.68
C MET A 37 6.79 -15.03 3.97
N GLN A 38 7.05 -13.72 3.98
CA GLN A 38 6.87 -12.89 5.19
C GLN A 38 5.41 -12.64 5.53
N VAL A 39 4.56 -12.44 4.51
CA VAL A 39 3.12 -12.31 4.72
C VAL A 39 2.54 -13.61 5.27
N ARG A 40 3.00 -14.77 4.79
CA ARG A 40 2.64 -16.07 5.35
C ARG A 40 3.11 -16.21 6.80
N ALA A 41 4.34 -15.82 7.12
CA ALA A 41 4.87 -15.86 8.49
C ALA A 41 4.08 -14.94 9.44
N TYR A 42 3.74 -13.73 9.00
CA TYR A 42 2.88 -12.81 9.77
C TYR A 42 1.47 -13.36 9.97
N ASN A 43 0.84 -13.88 8.91
CA ASN A 43 -0.50 -14.46 9.01
C ASN A 43 -0.53 -15.68 9.93
N TYR A 44 0.53 -16.49 9.92
CA TYR A 44 0.70 -17.58 10.87
C TYR A 44 0.76 -17.05 12.30
N TRP A 45 1.65 -16.09 12.59
CA TRP A 45 1.72 -15.46 13.91
C TRP A 45 0.40 -14.82 14.34
N ALA A 46 -0.26 -14.09 13.44
CA ALA A 46 -1.55 -13.43 13.67
C ALA A 46 -2.66 -14.45 13.99
N SER A 47 -2.63 -15.63 13.37
CA SER A 47 -3.57 -16.71 13.65
C SER A 47 -3.41 -17.29 15.06
N LEU A 48 -2.23 -17.14 15.68
CA LEU A 48 -1.93 -17.62 17.03
C LEU A 48 -2.37 -16.65 18.14
N LEU A 49 -2.74 -15.39 17.85
CA LEU A 49 -3.13 -14.44 18.90
C LEU A 49 -4.42 -14.86 19.63
N GLY A 50 -5.43 -15.35 18.90
CA GLY A 50 -6.77 -15.56 19.47
C GLY A 50 -7.30 -14.30 20.15
N ASP A 51 -7.52 -14.39 21.47
CA ASP A 51 -7.97 -13.27 22.34
C ASP A 51 -6.84 -12.59 23.12
N ARG A 52 -5.57 -13.03 22.96
CA ARG A 52 -4.39 -12.51 23.68
C ARG A 52 -3.78 -11.31 22.97
N THR A 53 -2.92 -10.57 23.65
CA THR A 53 -2.16 -9.46 23.05
C THR A 53 -0.90 -9.96 22.34
N LEU A 54 -0.31 -11.04 22.86
CA LEU A 54 0.83 -11.74 22.29
C LEU A 54 0.54 -13.24 22.23
N PRO A 55 0.93 -13.92 21.14
CA PRO A 55 0.74 -15.37 21.04
C PRO A 55 1.67 -16.13 21.99
N SER A 56 1.22 -17.30 22.42
CA SER A 56 2.02 -18.18 23.26
C SER A 56 3.09 -18.90 22.47
N ILE A 57 4.28 -19.07 23.05
CA ILE A 57 5.34 -19.89 22.45
C ILE A 57 4.93 -21.37 22.35
N GLU A 58 4.08 -21.85 23.27
CA GLU A 58 3.60 -23.25 23.27
C GLU A 58 2.72 -23.57 22.06
N ASP A 59 2.12 -22.55 21.43
CA ASP A 59 1.27 -22.71 20.25
C ASP A 59 2.09 -22.78 18.94
N LEU A 60 3.40 -22.54 19.01
CA LEU A 60 4.30 -22.63 17.85
C LEU A 60 4.50 -24.09 17.43
N SER A 61 3.88 -24.47 16.32
CA SER A 61 3.94 -25.83 15.78
C SER A 61 5.07 -25.99 14.74
N PRO A 62 6.05 -26.88 14.94
CA PRO A 62 7.15 -27.11 13.99
C PRO A 62 6.70 -27.59 12.60
N ASP A 63 5.60 -28.35 12.54
CA ASP A 63 5.08 -28.92 11.29
C ASP A 63 4.54 -27.84 10.33
N GLN A 64 4.16 -26.67 10.84
CA GLN A 64 3.73 -25.52 10.02
C GLN A 64 4.91 -24.62 9.60
N LEU A 65 6.11 -24.91 10.12
CA LEU A 65 7.32 -24.20 9.76
C LEU A 65 7.96 -24.75 8.48
N GLU A 66 7.55 -25.88 7.92
CA GLU A 66 8.26 -26.50 6.78
C GLU A 66 8.53 -25.52 5.61
N ASP A 67 7.62 -24.59 5.34
CA ASP A 67 7.74 -23.59 4.26
C ASP A 67 8.75 -22.43 4.53
N PHE A 68 9.08 -22.13 5.78
CA PHE A 68 10.02 -21.04 6.14
C PHE A 68 11.03 -21.42 7.24
N GLY A 69 11.03 -22.67 7.66
CA GLY A 69 11.89 -23.27 8.68
C GLY A 69 13.37 -23.09 8.39
N PRO A 70 13.84 -23.34 7.14
CA PRO A 70 15.24 -23.09 6.75
C PRO A 70 15.67 -21.62 6.88
N HIS A 71 14.72 -20.70 6.78
CA HIS A 71 14.90 -19.25 6.76
C HIS A 71 14.53 -18.59 8.10
N SER A 72 14.33 -19.37 9.16
CA SER A 72 13.82 -18.87 10.44
C SER A 72 14.82 -18.98 11.59
N VAL A 73 14.61 -18.16 12.62
CA VAL A 73 15.41 -18.11 13.84
C VAL A 73 14.49 -17.91 15.04
N LEU A 74 14.77 -18.59 16.15
CA LEU A 74 14.08 -18.39 17.42
C LEU A 74 15.08 -17.95 18.48
N LEU A 75 14.82 -16.77 19.05
CA LEU A 75 15.62 -16.17 20.11
C LEU A 75 14.87 -16.23 21.43
N ASP A 76 15.58 -16.61 22.49
CA ASP A 76 15.11 -16.66 23.87
C ASP A 76 15.76 -15.52 24.67
N PHE A 77 14.91 -14.65 25.20
CA PHE A 77 15.27 -13.46 25.97
C PHE A 77 15.20 -13.69 27.48
N SER A 78 14.79 -14.88 27.95
CA SER A 78 14.76 -15.22 29.37
C SER A 78 16.15 -15.16 30.02
N THR A 79 17.22 -15.32 29.23
CA THR A 79 18.62 -15.22 29.69
C THR A 79 19.18 -13.80 29.67
N GLY A 80 18.47 -12.82 29.10
CA GLY A 80 18.86 -11.41 29.06
C GLY A 80 18.69 -10.74 27.68
N LEU A 81 18.52 -9.42 27.68
CA LEU A 81 18.24 -8.62 26.48
C LEU A 81 19.45 -8.34 25.58
N ASP A 82 20.65 -8.30 26.16
CA ASP A 82 21.87 -7.92 25.43
C ASP A 82 22.50 -9.09 24.68
N ASN A 83 22.23 -10.33 25.11
CA ASN A 83 22.78 -11.54 24.48
C ASN A 83 21.78 -12.70 24.58
N PRO A 84 20.66 -12.65 23.85
CA PRO A 84 19.66 -13.72 23.85
C PRO A 84 20.25 -15.05 23.37
N ALA A 85 19.69 -16.15 23.87
CA ALA A 85 20.05 -17.50 23.45
C ALA A 85 19.37 -17.84 22.12
N ILE A 86 20.05 -18.58 21.24
CA ILE A 86 19.51 -19.06 19.98
C ILE A 86 18.93 -20.46 20.22
N VAL A 87 17.61 -20.58 20.29
CA VAL A 87 16.91 -21.85 20.52
C VAL A 87 16.81 -22.65 19.23
N TYR A 88 16.58 -21.96 18.12
CA TYR A 88 16.48 -22.57 16.80
C TYR A 88 17.09 -21.66 15.75
N LEU A 89 17.81 -22.27 14.81
CA LEU A 89 18.33 -21.61 13.62
C LEU A 89 18.14 -22.50 12.40
N GLY A 90 17.46 -21.98 11.39
CA GLY A 90 17.20 -22.64 10.13
C GLY A 90 18.48 -22.96 9.36
N SER A 91 18.44 -24.05 8.57
CA SER A 91 19.60 -24.56 7.84
C SER A 91 20.15 -23.59 6.80
N ALA A 92 19.28 -22.85 6.10
CA ALA A 92 19.71 -21.89 5.09
C ALA A 92 20.39 -20.69 5.74
N LEU A 93 19.82 -20.16 6.84
CA LEU A 93 20.45 -19.06 7.59
C LEU A 93 21.80 -19.48 8.18
N ARG A 94 21.89 -20.71 8.69
CA ARG A 94 23.13 -21.25 9.22
C ARG A 94 24.22 -21.37 8.16
N GLN A 95 23.85 -21.80 6.96
CA GLN A 95 24.76 -21.92 5.83
C GLN A 95 25.24 -20.53 5.35
N GLU A 96 24.33 -19.57 5.23
CA GLU A 96 24.67 -18.21 4.81
C GLU A 96 25.59 -17.49 5.80
N CYS A 97 25.36 -17.67 7.09
CA CYS A 97 26.21 -17.09 8.13
C CYS A 97 27.55 -17.84 8.31
N GLU A 98 27.85 -18.88 7.53
CA GLU A 98 29.04 -19.75 7.65
C GLU A 98 29.25 -20.28 9.08
N ILE A 99 28.18 -20.68 9.75
CA ILE A 99 28.24 -21.11 11.14
C ILE A 99 28.63 -22.59 11.23
N ASP A 100 29.95 -22.81 11.34
CA ASP A 100 30.54 -24.11 11.59
C ASP A 100 30.53 -24.47 13.08
N GLY A 101 29.61 -25.35 13.49
CA GLY A 101 29.51 -25.87 14.86
C GLY A 101 28.30 -25.36 15.64
N SER A 102 28.25 -25.65 16.95
CA SER A 102 27.14 -25.26 17.82
C SER A 102 27.30 -23.82 18.29
N ILE A 103 26.28 -23.02 18.04
CA ILE A 103 26.11 -21.66 18.56
C ILE A 103 24.98 -21.68 19.59
N SER A 104 25.20 -21.03 20.73
CA SER A 104 24.23 -20.99 21.82
C SER A 104 23.69 -19.58 22.03
N TYR A 105 24.47 -18.56 21.72
CA TYR A 105 24.13 -17.16 21.93
C TYR A 105 24.36 -16.31 20.70
N ILE A 106 23.70 -15.15 20.64
CA ILE A 106 23.83 -14.23 19.52
C ILE A 106 25.25 -13.67 19.34
N ASN A 107 26.02 -13.53 20.42
CA ASN A 107 27.42 -13.10 20.37
C ASN A 107 28.37 -14.14 19.75
N ASP A 108 27.94 -15.41 19.65
CA ASP A 108 28.73 -16.46 19.00
C ASP A 108 28.63 -16.38 17.46
N VAL A 109 27.74 -15.53 16.94
CA VAL A 109 27.51 -15.34 15.52
C VAL A 109 28.58 -14.43 14.91
N PRO A 110 29.10 -14.73 13.70
CA PRO A 110 30.04 -13.88 13.00
C PRO A 110 29.54 -12.44 12.81
N ALA A 111 30.43 -11.48 13.04
CA ALA A 111 30.16 -10.06 12.76
C ALA A 111 29.97 -9.85 11.25
N ARG A 112 29.03 -8.97 10.87
CA ARG A 112 28.63 -8.74 9.46
C ARG A 112 27.92 -9.92 8.79
N SER A 113 27.21 -10.71 9.57
CA SER A 113 26.26 -11.71 9.07
C SER A 113 24.81 -11.21 9.18
N LEU A 114 23.87 -11.89 8.51
CA LEU A 114 22.43 -11.55 8.57
C LEU A 114 21.90 -11.49 10.01
N LEU A 115 22.28 -12.48 10.83
CA LEU A 115 21.88 -12.56 12.24
C LEU A 115 22.46 -11.42 13.09
N SER A 116 23.68 -10.95 12.80
CA SER A 116 24.29 -9.80 13.48
C SER A 116 23.59 -8.47 13.17
N ARG A 117 22.73 -8.40 12.14
CA ARG A 117 21.92 -7.22 11.84
C ARG A 117 20.54 -7.29 12.46
N LEU A 118 20.02 -8.50 12.61
CA LEU A 118 18.80 -8.75 13.36
C LEU A 118 18.87 -8.22 14.80
N THR A 119 20.07 -8.20 15.40
CA THR A 119 20.29 -7.65 16.74
C THR A 119 19.94 -6.17 16.88
N ASP A 120 20.05 -5.41 15.80
CA ASP A 120 19.76 -3.97 15.82
C ASP A 120 18.25 -3.71 15.92
N HIS A 121 17.42 -4.70 15.56
CA HIS A 121 15.97 -4.54 15.42
C HIS A 121 15.17 -5.13 16.59
N TYR A 122 15.66 -6.14 17.31
CA TYR A 122 14.86 -6.77 18.38
C TYR A 122 14.58 -5.82 19.56
N LEU A 123 15.44 -4.84 19.84
CA LEU A 123 15.20 -3.84 20.88
C LEU A 123 13.95 -3.01 20.59
N GLN A 124 13.67 -2.75 19.31
CA GLN A 124 12.47 -2.03 18.88
C GLN A 124 11.21 -2.88 19.06
N ILE A 125 11.33 -4.21 18.91
CA ILE A 125 10.22 -5.14 19.14
C ILE A 125 9.86 -5.18 20.61
N ILE A 126 10.87 -5.27 21.47
CA ILE A 126 10.66 -5.29 22.92
C ILE A 126 10.01 -3.98 23.37
N ALA A 127 10.40 -2.85 22.78
CA ALA A 127 9.82 -1.55 23.11
C ALA A 127 8.36 -1.39 22.65
N ASN A 128 8.00 -1.95 21.49
CA ASN A 128 6.69 -1.73 20.88
C ASN A 128 5.70 -2.89 21.08
N ALA A 129 6.18 -4.04 21.56
CA ALA A 129 5.42 -5.28 21.69
C ALA A 129 4.62 -5.66 20.43
N ALA A 130 5.25 -5.48 19.26
CA ALA A 130 4.60 -5.71 17.97
C ALA A 130 5.59 -6.33 16.97
N PRO A 131 5.10 -7.11 15.99
CA PRO A 131 5.90 -7.57 14.86
C PRO A 131 6.55 -6.42 14.10
N ILE A 132 7.82 -6.59 13.72
CA ILE A 132 8.57 -5.62 12.94
C ILE A 132 9.12 -6.31 11.69
N GLY A 133 8.72 -5.79 10.52
CA GLY A 133 9.36 -6.09 9.26
C GLY A 133 10.52 -5.12 9.00
N PHE A 134 11.62 -5.62 8.43
CA PHE A 134 12.76 -4.80 8.02
C PHE A 134 13.29 -5.27 6.67
N GLU A 135 13.87 -4.33 5.94
CA GLU A 135 14.56 -4.53 4.67
C GLU A 135 15.83 -3.69 4.67
N ALA A 136 16.94 -4.29 4.29
CA ALA A 136 18.19 -3.57 4.16
C ALA A 136 19.12 -4.26 3.16
N GLU A 137 20.08 -3.48 2.69
CA GLU A 137 21.22 -3.97 1.92
C GLU A 137 22.47 -3.92 2.80
N PHE A 138 23.33 -4.92 2.67
CA PHE A 138 24.65 -4.90 3.28
C PHE A 138 25.61 -5.75 2.47
N VAL A 139 26.90 -5.49 2.66
CA VAL A 139 27.96 -6.34 2.11
C VAL A 139 28.32 -7.39 3.15
N ASN A 140 28.19 -8.67 2.79
CA ASN A 140 28.46 -9.78 3.69
C ASN A 140 29.97 -10.04 3.83
N GLN A 141 30.34 -11.03 4.65
CA GLN A 141 31.74 -11.42 4.85
C GLN A 141 32.44 -11.97 3.60
N ARG A 142 31.68 -12.27 2.54
CA ARG A 142 32.15 -12.76 1.24
C ARG A 142 32.31 -11.63 0.20
N ASP A 143 32.22 -10.37 0.64
CA ASP A 143 32.20 -9.16 -0.21
C ASP A 143 31.06 -9.14 -1.26
N ALA A 144 30.01 -9.95 -1.04
CA ALA A 144 28.82 -9.95 -1.86
C ALA A 144 27.77 -8.98 -1.32
N GLU A 145 27.13 -8.25 -2.23
CA GLU A 145 26.05 -7.32 -1.89
C GLU A 145 24.77 -8.12 -1.67
N ILE A 146 24.30 -8.17 -0.42
CA ILE A 146 23.10 -8.89 -0.04
C ILE A 146 21.99 -7.90 0.23
N LEU A 147 20.87 -8.10 -0.46
CA LEU A 147 19.59 -7.51 -0.11
C LEU A 147 18.82 -8.55 0.72
N TYR A 148 18.45 -8.19 1.95
CA TYR A 148 17.68 -9.08 2.81
C TYR A 148 16.44 -8.39 3.34
N ARG A 149 15.40 -9.20 3.52
CA ARG A 149 14.16 -8.78 4.13
C ARG A 149 13.74 -9.82 5.16
N GLY A 150 13.30 -9.36 6.31
CA GLY A 150 12.82 -10.24 7.36
C GLY A 150 11.66 -9.64 8.14
N ILE A 151 10.99 -10.52 8.88
CA ILE A 151 10.02 -10.15 9.89
C ILE A 151 10.41 -10.81 11.20
N LEU A 152 10.33 -10.05 12.28
CA LEU A 152 10.49 -10.55 13.64
C LEU A 152 9.18 -10.35 14.39
N MET A 153 8.84 -11.36 15.18
CA MET A 153 7.52 -11.47 15.80
C MET A 153 7.68 -11.88 17.27
N PRO A 154 7.15 -11.09 18.22
CA PRO A 154 7.28 -11.38 19.64
C PRO A 154 6.32 -12.49 20.08
N PHE A 155 6.76 -13.28 21.04
CA PHE A 155 6.00 -14.32 21.73
C PHE A 155 6.14 -14.13 23.24
N SER A 156 5.09 -14.46 23.97
CA SER A 156 5.03 -14.31 25.43
C SER A 156 4.47 -15.58 26.07
N SER A 157 5.06 -15.99 27.19
CA SER A 157 4.54 -17.13 27.97
C SER A 157 3.39 -16.71 28.89
N ASP A 158 3.35 -15.45 29.30
CA ASP A 158 2.41 -14.90 30.30
C ASP A 158 1.48 -13.78 29.77
N ASP A 159 1.56 -13.44 28.48
CA ASP A 159 0.85 -12.34 27.80
C ASP A 159 1.26 -10.93 28.30
N GLU A 160 2.35 -10.82 29.07
CA GLU A 160 2.83 -9.55 29.64
C GLU A 160 4.30 -9.28 29.30
N THR A 161 5.18 -10.29 29.36
CA THR A 161 6.60 -10.17 29.01
C THR A 161 6.96 -10.90 27.73
N ILE A 162 7.77 -10.27 26.88
CA ILE A 162 8.28 -10.89 25.65
C ILE A 162 9.45 -11.79 26.04
N ASP A 163 9.21 -13.09 26.03
CA ASP A 163 10.21 -14.10 26.38
C ASP A 163 10.92 -14.64 25.14
N PHE A 164 10.23 -14.66 23.99
CA PHE A 164 10.75 -15.20 22.75
C PHE A 164 10.52 -14.26 21.57
N VAL A 165 11.44 -14.26 20.62
CA VAL A 165 11.24 -13.61 19.31
C VAL A 165 11.53 -14.62 18.22
N PHE A 166 10.53 -14.81 17.36
CA PHE A 166 10.66 -15.63 16.17
C PHE A 166 10.90 -14.72 14.96
N GLY A 167 11.94 -15.00 14.19
CA GLY A 167 12.31 -14.28 12.99
C GLY A 167 12.26 -15.16 11.76
N VAL A 168 11.82 -14.60 10.63
CA VAL A 168 11.94 -15.20 9.31
C VAL A 168 12.66 -14.21 8.41
N ILE A 169 13.73 -14.65 7.74
CA ILE A 169 14.61 -13.80 6.94
C ILE A 169 14.86 -14.48 5.60
N ASN A 170 14.64 -13.73 4.52
CA ASN A 170 15.03 -14.14 3.19
C ASN A 170 16.03 -13.13 2.62
N TRP A 171 16.93 -13.59 1.75
CA TRP A 171 18.00 -12.78 1.20
C TRP A 171 18.33 -13.15 -0.23
N LYS A 172 18.82 -12.17 -0.96
CA LYS A 172 19.32 -12.32 -2.32
C LYS A 172 20.73 -11.76 -2.42
N GLU A 173 21.62 -12.58 -2.94
CA GLU A 173 22.98 -12.20 -3.26
C GLU A 173 23.01 -11.58 -4.67
N LEU A 174 23.43 -10.31 -4.76
CA LEU A 174 23.71 -9.65 -6.03
C LEU A 174 25.16 -9.96 -6.41
N ALA A 175 25.37 -10.44 -7.64
CA ALA A 175 26.68 -10.84 -8.14
C ALA A 175 27.76 -9.78 -7.84
N SER A 176 28.96 -10.23 -7.49
CA SER A 176 30.06 -9.35 -7.10
C SER A 176 30.39 -8.37 -8.23
N ARG A 177 30.89 -7.18 -7.87
CA ARG A 177 31.21 -6.12 -8.83
C ARG A 177 32.23 -6.57 -9.87
N ASP A 178 33.11 -7.49 -9.50
CA ASP A 178 34.16 -8.06 -10.36
C ASP A 178 33.59 -9.04 -11.40
N GLU A 179 32.57 -9.83 -11.04
CA GLU A 179 31.89 -10.75 -11.95
C GLU A 179 31.02 -10.00 -12.98
N ARG A 180 30.34 -8.92 -12.54
CA ARG A 180 29.60 -8.03 -13.45
C ARG A 180 30.53 -7.38 -14.48
N GLN A 181 31.72 -6.94 -14.02
CA GLN A 181 32.70 -6.30 -14.90
C GLN A 181 33.36 -7.29 -15.87
N ALA A 182 33.58 -8.54 -15.45
CA ALA A 182 34.03 -9.62 -16.33
C ALA A 182 32.98 -9.94 -17.41
N LEU A 183 31.69 -10.03 -17.03
CA LEU A 183 30.59 -10.26 -17.98
C LEU A 183 30.44 -9.11 -18.98
N GLU A 184 30.52 -7.86 -18.52
CA GLU A 184 30.45 -6.67 -19.40
C GLU A 184 31.62 -6.63 -20.41
N LEU A 185 32.81 -7.03 -19.99
CA LEU A 185 33.98 -7.15 -20.87
C LEU A 185 33.78 -8.25 -21.93
N GLU A 186 33.17 -9.37 -21.56
CA GLU A 186 32.93 -10.48 -22.49
C GLU A 186 31.82 -10.15 -23.51
N VAL A 187 30.73 -9.51 -23.05
CA VAL A 187 29.62 -9.06 -23.90
C VAL A 187 30.05 -7.94 -24.86
N SER A 188 30.86 -6.98 -24.39
CA SER A 188 31.39 -5.91 -25.25
C SER A 188 32.40 -6.43 -26.29
N ALA A 189 33.20 -7.45 -25.95
CA ALA A 189 34.07 -8.13 -26.90
C ALA A 189 33.26 -8.89 -27.96
N ALA A 190 32.16 -9.56 -27.57
CA ALA A 190 31.27 -10.24 -28.51
C ALA A 190 30.58 -9.26 -29.48
N LEU A 191 30.03 -8.15 -28.97
CA LEU A 191 29.40 -7.10 -29.79
C LEU A 191 30.37 -6.45 -30.78
N SER A 192 31.63 -6.26 -30.38
CA SER A 192 32.67 -5.68 -31.25
C SER A 192 33.09 -6.60 -32.40
N SER A 193 32.85 -7.90 -32.28
CA SER A 193 33.19 -8.89 -33.32
C SER A 193 32.14 -9.03 -34.44
N ILE A 194 30.96 -8.43 -34.27
CA ILE A 194 29.80 -8.57 -35.18
C ILE A 194 29.75 -7.44 -36.24
N MET A 195 30.51 -6.36 -36.08
CA MET A 195 30.46 -5.20 -36.98
C MET A 195 31.37 -5.39 -38.22
N PRO A 196 30.84 -5.43 -39.46
CA PRO A 196 31.69 -5.54 -40.64
C PRO A 196 32.43 -4.22 -40.90
N ALA A 197 33.74 -4.30 -41.19
CA ALA A 197 34.54 -3.14 -41.54
C ALA A 197 33.99 -2.43 -42.80
N PRO A 198 33.89 -1.09 -42.81
CA PRO A 198 33.38 -0.37 -43.98
C PRO A 198 34.36 -0.50 -45.16
N THR A 199 33.86 -1.07 -46.26
CA THR A 199 34.55 -1.15 -47.55
C THR A 199 34.73 0.24 -48.15
N ASN A 200 35.99 0.59 -48.41
CA ASN A 200 36.43 1.85 -49.00
C ASN A 200 36.07 1.91 -50.50
N VAL A 201 35.35 2.94 -50.94
CA VAL A 201 35.11 3.25 -52.36
C VAL A 201 35.65 4.66 -52.66
N PRO A 202 36.55 4.83 -53.65
CA PRO A 202 37.06 6.13 -54.01
C PRO A 202 36.16 6.79 -55.06
N VAL A 203 35.79 8.06 -54.85
CA VAL A 203 35.11 8.89 -55.84
C VAL A 203 36.06 10.01 -56.28
N TRP A 204 36.45 9.96 -57.56
CA TRP A 204 37.04 11.08 -58.31
C TRP A 204 35.93 12.01 -58.83
N ALA A 205 36.09 13.32 -58.66
CA ALA A 205 36.37 14.29 -59.75
C ALA A 205 35.91 15.75 -59.44
N ASP A 206 36.87 16.67 -59.64
CA ASP A 206 36.81 18.12 -60.01
C ASP A 206 35.99 19.12 -59.17
N GLY A 207 36.48 20.29 -58.69
CA GLY A 207 37.63 21.19 -58.96
C GLY A 207 37.10 22.66 -59.08
N PRO A 208 37.87 23.77 -59.16
CA PRO A 208 39.10 24.23 -58.49
C PRO A 208 39.04 25.71 -57.95
N ALA A 209 40.19 26.20 -57.42
CA ALA A 209 40.61 27.58 -57.09
C ALA A 209 40.12 28.18 -55.75
N GLY A 210 40.94 28.80 -54.87
CA GLY A 210 42.37 29.13 -54.71
C GLY A 210 42.53 29.59 -53.25
N GLY A 211 43.67 29.76 -52.57
CA GLY A 211 45.10 29.78 -52.84
C GLY A 211 45.73 30.48 -51.62
N ASP A 212 46.86 29.94 -51.11
CA ASP A 212 47.81 30.55 -50.15
C ASP A 212 47.31 30.90 -48.72
N THR A 213 48.05 30.73 -47.61
CA THR A 213 49.51 30.66 -47.36
C THR A 213 49.79 30.21 -45.89
N VAL A 214 50.88 29.44 -45.70
CA VAL A 214 51.84 29.29 -44.54
C VAL A 214 51.38 29.50 -43.08
N ASP A 215 51.51 28.50 -42.19
CA ASP A 215 52.71 28.10 -41.38
C ASP A 215 52.91 28.98 -40.13
N ASP A 216 52.68 28.44 -38.91
CA ASP A 216 53.68 28.47 -37.81
C ASP A 216 53.21 27.76 -36.53
N ALA A 217 54.20 27.21 -35.82
CA ALA A 217 54.13 26.38 -34.62
C ALA A 217 53.91 27.18 -33.31
N VAL A 218 53.49 26.51 -32.21
CA VAL A 218 54.34 26.22 -31.01
C VAL A 218 53.57 25.52 -29.88
N ASP A 219 54.29 24.59 -29.26
CA ASP A 219 54.01 23.78 -28.07
C ASP A 219 54.32 24.54 -26.75
N ALA A 220 53.85 23.96 -25.64
CA ALA A 220 54.24 24.15 -24.22
C ALA A 220 53.40 25.08 -23.29
N ALA A 221 52.80 24.42 -22.28
CA ALA A 221 52.19 24.92 -21.03
C ALA A 221 53.26 25.37 -19.98
N PRO A 222 53.03 25.57 -18.64
CA PRO A 222 51.80 25.69 -17.80
C PRO A 222 51.87 26.73 -16.61
N LEU A 223 50.82 26.74 -15.74
CA LEU A 223 50.73 27.15 -14.30
C LEU A 223 50.33 28.62 -13.91
N PRO A 224 49.87 28.95 -12.66
CA PRO A 224 48.52 28.84 -12.07
C PRO A 224 48.08 30.15 -11.31
N PRO A 225 47.44 30.13 -10.11
CA PRO A 225 46.00 30.11 -9.78
C PRO A 225 45.46 31.43 -9.17
N SER A 226 44.14 31.61 -9.09
CA SER A 226 43.53 32.56 -8.13
C SER A 226 42.11 32.14 -7.75
N ALA A 227 41.80 32.25 -6.45
CA ALA A 227 40.63 31.72 -5.77
C ALA A 227 39.65 32.82 -5.31
N ALA A 228 38.34 32.56 -5.56
CA ALA A 228 37.12 32.93 -4.81
C ALA A 228 36.76 34.44 -4.64
N PRO A 229 35.48 34.85 -4.34
CA PRO A 229 34.36 34.08 -3.75
C PRO A 229 32.92 34.31 -4.28
N SER A 230 32.09 33.28 -4.03
CA SER A 230 30.66 33.20 -3.63
C SER A 230 29.61 34.30 -3.93
N ALA A 231 28.51 33.89 -4.61
CA ALA A 231 27.11 34.31 -4.42
C ALA A 231 26.16 33.25 -5.06
N PRO A 232 24.86 33.19 -4.70
CA PRO A 232 24.19 31.96 -4.24
C PRO A 232 23.59 31.08 -5.33
N MET A 233 23.59 29.77 -5.09
CA MET A 233 22.85 28.77 -5.87
C MET A 233 21.33 28.95 -5.65
N PRO A 234 20.49 28.78 -6.68
CA PRO A 234 19.06 28.58 -6.49
C PRO A 234 18.86 27.26 -5.75
N VAL A 235 17.89 27.23 -4.85
CA VAL A 235 17.38 26.00 -4.26
C VAL A 235 16.76 25.17 -5.39
N ALA A 236 17.50 24.18 -5.89
CA ALA A 236 16.91 23.14 -6.69
C ALA A 236 16.07 22.29 -5.74
N SER A 237 14.75 22.34 -5.95
CA SER A 237 13.82 21.31 -5.54
C SER A 237 14.48 19.94 -5.76
N LEU A 238 14.41 19.08 -4.74
CA LEU A 238 14.60 17.65 -4.92
C LEU A 238 13.57 17.22 -5.98
N ASP A 239 14.03 17.07 -7.22
CA ASP A 239 13.29 16.35 -8.23
C ASP A 239 13.15 14.94 -7.68
N GLU A 240 11.94 14.65 -7.18
CA GLU A 240 11.44 13.30 -7.03
C GLU A 240 11.64 12.64 -8.40
N GLU A 241 12.62 11.73 -8.50
CA GLU A 241 12.67 10.85 -9.66
C GLU A 241 11.28 10.22 -9.79
N PRO A 242 10.61 10.34 -10.96
CA PRO A 242 9.32 9.69 -11.14
C PRO A 242 9.56 8.20 -10.94
N LEU A 243 9.06 7.68 -9.82
CA LEU A 243 9.01 6.25 -9.55
C LEU A 243 8.50 5.58 -10.83
N ASP A 244 9.28 4.63 -11.34
CA ASP A 244 8.87 3.84 -12.49
C ASP A 244 7.59 3.07 -12.11
N LEU A 245 6.45 3.63 -12.50
CA LEU A 245 5.11 3.10 -12.25
C LEU A 245 4.78 1.88 -13.12
N SER A 246 5.71 1.41 -13.96
CA SER A 246 5.49 0.34 -14.94
C SER A 246 5.74 -1.08 -14.39
N GLY A 247 6.26 -1.23 -13.18
CA GLY A 247 6.76 -2.52 -12.65
C GLY A 247 5.77 -3.43 -11.90
N MET A 248 4.48 -3.09 -11.79
CA MET A 248 3.45 -4.07 -11.40
C MET A 248 2.56 -4.31 -12.59
N GLU A 249 2.69 -5.49 -13.22
CA GLU A 249 1.72 -5.96 -14.20
C GLU A 249 0.32 -5.83 -13.61
N SER A 250 -0.45 -4.90 -14.17
CA SER A 250 -1.89 -4.89 -14.00
C SER A 250 -2.37 -6.27 -14.46
N PRO A 251 -3.22 -6.97 -13.70
CA PRO A 251 -3.79 -8.22 -14.13
C PRO A 251 -4.36 -8.05 -15.54
N THR A 252 -4.19 -9.05 -16.40
CA THR A 252 -4.81 -9.01 -17.73
C THR A 252 -6.31 -8.75 -17.60
N ASP A 253 -6.95 -8.13 -18.60
CA ASP A 253 -8.38 -7.84 -18.56
C ASP A 253 -9.27 -9.07 -18.25
N ASP A 254 -8.78 -10.27 -18.57
CA ASP A 254 -9.45 -11.56 -18.30
C ASP A 254 -9.22 -12.13 -16.89
N ALA A 255 -8.35 -11.52 -16.07
CA ALA A 255 -8.05 -11.99 -14.72
C ALA A 255 -9.30 -11.91 -13.83
N PRO A 256 -9.54 -12.88 -12.92
CA PRO A 256 -10.75 -12.94 -12.10
C PRO A 256 -10.87 -11.72 -11.18
N LEU A 257 -12.11 -11.36 -10.80
CA LEU A 257 -12.37 -10.15 -10.00
C LEU A 257 -11.68 -10.19 -8.62
N ALA A 258 -11.46 -11.39 -8.09
CA ALA A 258 -10.73 -11.61 -6.84
C ALA A 258 -9.25 -11.15 -6.92
N ASP A 259 -8.59 -11.31 -8.07
CA ASP A 259 -7.19 -10.91 -8.25
C ASP A 259 -7.05 -9.39 -8.29
N TRP A 260 -8.01 -8.72 -8.93
CA TRP A 260 -8.11 -7.25 -8.89
C TRP A 260 -8.37 -6.73 -7.47
N LEU A 261 -9.21 -7.42 -6.70
CA LEU A 261 -9.43 -7.09 -5.29
C LEU A 261 -8.17 -7.32 -4.45
N ALA A 262 -7.45 -8.41 -4.69
CA ALA A 262 -6.19 -8.71 -4.01
C ALA A 262 -5.15 -7.63 -4.28
N LEU A 263 -4.98 -7.23 -5.55
CA LEU A 263 -4.09 -6.12 -5.92
C LEU A 263 -4.47 -4.81 -5.23
N ALA A 264 -5.76 -4.47 -5.20
CA ALA A 264 -6.23 -3.26 -4.52
C ALA A 264 -5.97 -3.31 -3.01
N ARG A 265 -6.15 -4.48 -2.37
CA ARG A 265 -5.85 -4.70 -0.95
C ARG A 265 -4.35 -4.59 -0.66
N ASP A 266 -3.51 -5.19 -1.48
CA ASP A 266 -2.06 -5.08 -1.38
C ASP A 266 -1.60 -3.62 -1.49
N GLY A 267 -2.22 -2.82 -2.37
CA GLY A 267 -1.99 -1.39 -2.47
C GLY A 267 -2.40 -0.63 -1.21
N ALA A 268 -3.56 -0.97 -0.64
CA ALA A 268 -4.04 -0.38 0.62
C ALA A 268 -3.13 -0.75 1.81
N ASP A 269 -2.61 -1.97 1.86
CA ASP A 269 -1.69 -2.43 2.90
C ASP A 269 -0.32 -1.77 2.78
N GLN A 270 0.22 -1.64 1.57
CA GLN A 270 1.45 -0.86 1.32
C GLN A 270 1.34 0.58 1.83
N PHE A 271 0.19 1.22 1.60
CA PHE A 271 -0.08 2.55 2.13
C PHE A 271 -0.15 2.59 3.66
N ARG A 272 -0.58 1.50 4.33
CA ARG A 272 -0.60 1.43 5.80
C ARG A 272 0.79 1.27 6.38
N THR A 273 1.67 0.51 5.73
CA THR A 273 3.00 0.16 6.24
C THR A 273 4.09 1.18 5.87
N SER A 274 3.87 2.07 4.90
CA SER A 274 4.87 3.08 4.52
C SER A 274 5.21 4.01 5.71
N GLU A 275 6.48 4.05 6.12
CA GLU A 275 7.01 4.75 7.32
C GLU A 275 6.72 6.26 7.37
N ALA A 276 6.43 6.87 6.22
CA ALA A 276 5.70 8.13 6.15
C ALA A 276 4.49 7.88 5.24
N ARG A 277 3.28 8.24 5.68
CA ARG A 277 2.01 8.13 4.90
C ARG A 277 2.11 8.93 3.60
N SER A 278 2.85 8.43 2.61
CA SER A 278 3.21 9.18 1.42
C SER A 278 1.95 9.39 0.60
N HIS A 279 1.81 10.60 0.05
CA HIS A 279 0.67 10.90 -0.82
C HIS A 279 0.70 10.02 -2.08
N ALA A 280 1.88 9.65 -2.57
CA ALA A 280 2.05 8.73 -3.68
C ALA A 280 1.48 7.33 -3.38
N ALA A 281 1.82 6.72 -2.23
CA ALA A 281 1.29 5.42 -1.84
C ALA A 281 -0.24 5.47 -1.64
N LEU A 282 -0.75 6.58 -1.08
CA LEU A 282 -2.19 6.78 -0.94
C LEU A 282 -2.89 6.87 -2.30
N TYR A 283 -2.37 7.68 -3.22
CA TYR A 283 -2.99 7.89 -4.54
C TYR A 283 -2.96 6.61 -5.37
N ARG A 284 -1.86 5.84 -5.25
CA ARG A 284 -1.76 4.51 -5.82
C ARG A 284 -2.82 3.56 -5.27
N ALA A 285 -2.98 3.49 -3.95
CA ALA A 285 -4.01 2.65 -3.32
C ALA A 285 -5.43 3.04 -3.75
N ILE A 286 -5.72 4.34 -3.86
CA ILE A 286 -7.01 4.84 -4.34
C ILE A 286 -7.19 4.52 -5.85
N GLY A 287 -6.13 4.62 -6.65
CA GLY A 287 -6.12 4.25 -8.06
C GLY A 287 -6.45 2.77 -8.27
N LEU A 288 -5.78 1.86 -7.55
CA LEU A 288 -6.06 0.43 -7.63
C LEU A 288 -7.49 0.09 -7.17
N ALA A 289 -8.03 0.80 -6.17
CA ALA A 289 -9.42 0.64 -5.78
C ALA A 289 -10.40 1.08 -6.88
N TYR A 290 -10.03 2.06 -7.70
CA TYR A 290 -10.81 2.51 -8.85
C TYR A 290 -10.76 1.51 -10.00
N ASP A 291 -9.58 0.96 -10.28
CA ASP A 291 -9.40 -0.07 -11.30
C ASP A 291 -10.25 -1.30 -10.99
N PHE A 292 -10.21 -1.76 -9.73
CA PHE A 292 -11.12 -2.79 -9.24
C PHE A 292 -12.60 -2.38 -9.40
N ALA A 293 -12.96 -1.12 -9.16
CA ALA A 293 -14.35 -0.66 -9.35
C ALA A 293 -14.82 -0.74 -10.80
N LEU A 294 -13.94 -0.45 -11.77
CA LEU A 294 -14.23 -0.55 -13.20
C LEU A 294 -14.47 -2.02 -13.60
N VAL A 295 -13.60 -2.94 -13.16
CA VAL A 295 -13.75 -4.37 -13.44
C VAL A 295 -14.97 -4.96 -12.75
N ALA A 296 -15.23 -4.57 -11.50
CA ALA A 296 -16.44 -4.97 -10.76
C ALA A 296 -17.73 -4.51 -11.45
N GLN A 297 -17.72 -3.36 -12.12
CA GLN A 297 -18.87 -2.88 -12.88
C GLN A 297 -19.17 -3.77 -14.10
N ALA A 298 -18.14 -4.34 -14.73
CA ALA A 298 -18.30 -5.28 -15.84
C ALA A 298 -18.74 -6.68 -15.37
N ARG A 299 -18.56 -7.01 -14.08
CA ARG A 299 -18.83 -8.33 -13.50
C ARG A 299 -19.72 -8.23 -12.25
N PRO A 300 -21.02 -7.89 -12.41
CA PRO A 300 -21.90 -7.60 -11.29
C PRO A 300 -22.22 -8.81 -10.41
N ASP A 301 -22.21 -10.03 -10.97
CA ASP A 301 -22.50 -11.26 -10.23
C ASP A 301 -21.34 -11.61 -9.27
N ASP A 302 -20.10 -11.66 -9.78
CA ASP A 302 -18.88 -11.85 -8.97
C ASP A 302 -18.76 -10.76 -7.90
N TYR A 303 -19.11 -9.52 -8.23
CA TYR A 303 -19.09 -8.41 -7.28
C TYR A 303 -20.12 -8.61 -6.16
N ALA A 304 -21.30 -9.12 -6.48
CA ALA A 304 -22.35 -9.39 -5.49
C ALA A 304 -21.95 -10.52 -4.53
N GLU A 305 -21.26 -11.56 -5.03
CA GLU A 305 -20.71 -12.65 -4.21
C GLU A 305 -19.68 -12.12 -3.20
N LEU A 306 -18.69 -11.34 -3.65
CA LEU A 306 -17.68 -10.74 -2.78
C LEU A 306 -18.28 -9.85 -1.68
N LEU A 307 -19.34 -9.12 -1.99
CA LEU A 307 -20.06 -8.29 -1.02
C LEU A 307 -20.81 -9.14 0.02
N ALA A 308 -21.40 -10.26 -0.40
CA ALA A 308 -22.12 -11.18 0.48
C ALA A 308 -21.15 -11.82 1.48
N ASP A 309 -20.00 -12.32 1.01
CA ASP A 309 -18.97 -12.94 1.85
C ASP A 309 -18.44 -11.98 2.91
N CYS A 310 -18.27 -10.70 2.55
CA CYS A 310 -17.80 -9.68 3.47
C CYS A 310 -18.91 -9.05 4.34
N GLY A 311 -20.18 -9.43 4.14
CA GLY A 311 -21.32 -8.82 4.84
C GLY A 311 -21.54 -7.34 4.52
N ILE A 312 -21.09 -6.86 3.36
CA ILE A 312 -21.13 -5.45 2.97
C ILE A 312 -22.39 -5.15 2.17
N LYS A 313 -23.22 -4.22 2.66
CA LYS A 313 -24.41 -3.74 1.95
C LYS A 313 -24.09 -2.51 1.10
N VAL A 314 -24.44 -2.57 -0.19
CA VAL A 314 -24.33 -1.44 -1.13
C VAL A 314 -25.45 -0.43 -0.86
N GLN A 315 -25.10 0.85 -0.87
CA GLN A 315 -26.07 1.94 -0.83
C GLN A 315 -26.18 2.57 -2.22
N ALA A 316 -27.37 2.59 -2.82
CA ALA A 316 -27.59 3.14 -4.17
C ALA A 316 -27.11 4.61 -4.31
N ARG A 317 -27.17 5.39 -3.23
CA ARG A 317 -26.70 6.78 -3.17
C ARG A 317 -25.17 6.93 -3.08
N SER A 318 -24.43 5.86 -2.78
CA SER A 318 -22.98 5.88 -2.54
C SER A 318 -22.36 4.52 -2.85
N PRO A 319 -22.44 4.05 -4.12
CA PRO A 319 -21.99 2.71 -4.50
C PRO A 319 -20.49 2.53 -4.25
N MET A 320 -19.69 3.57 -4.47
CA MET A 320 -18.23 3.55 -4.27
C MET A 320 -17.81 3.34 -2.80
N THR A 321 -18.71 3.54 -1.84
CA THR A 321 -18.42 3.24 -0.43
C THR A 321 -18.22 1.74 -0.21
N ALA A 322 -18.93 0.88 -0.96
CA ALA A 322 -18.78 -0.56 -0.82
C ALA A 322 -17.42 -1.04 -1.37
N ILE A 323 -16.97 -0.46 -2.48
CA ILE A 323 -15.63 -0.68 -3.03
C ILE A 323 -14.55 -0.35 -1.99
N ILE A 324 -14.59 0.85 -1.42
CA ILE A 324 -13.59 1.27 -0.43
C ILE A 324 -13.60 0.36 0.80
N LYS A 325 -14.76 -0.15 1.22
CA LYS A 325 -14.83 -1.11 2.34
C LYS A 325 -14.27 -2.48 2.01
N LEU A 326 -14.41 -2.95 0.77
CA LEU A 326 -13.81 -4.21 0.33
C LEU A 326 -12.27 -4.11 0.30
N VAL A 327 -11.76 -2.97 -0.15
CA VAL A 327 -10.31 -2.72 -0.32
C VAL A 327 -9.63 -2.32 0.99
N PHE A 328 -10.14 -1.31 1.69
CA PHE A 328 -9.54 -0.76 2.93
C PHE A 328 -10.14 -1.36 4.21
N GLY A 329 -11.11 -2.26 4.10
CA GLY A 329 -11.78 -2.88 5.25
C GLY A 329 -12.98 -2.08 5.78
N ALA A 330 -13.97 -2.80 6.30
CA ALA A 330 -15.22 -2.22 6.80
C ALA A 330 -15.04 -1.35 8.06
N GLY A 331 -14.01 -1.63 8.87
CA GLY A 331 -13.64 -0.91 10.09
C GLY A 331 -12.76 0.32 9.87
N TYR A 332 -12.42 0.67 8.62
CA TYR A 332 -11.56 1.81 8.32
C TYR A 332 -12.22 3.14 8.71
N ASP A 333 -11.41 4.20 8.85
CA ASP A 333 -11.91 5.51 9.31
C ASP A 333 -13.07 6.01 8.43
N LYS A 334 -14.20 6.31 9.08
CA LYS A 334 -15.45 6.66 8.40
C LYS A 334 -15.29 7.91 7.53
N THR A 335 -14.47 8.87 7.97
CA THR A 335 -14.22 10.10 7.20
C THR A 335 -13.46 9.76 5.93
N ARG A 336 -12.36 9.03 6.03
CA ARG A 336 -11.56 8.59 4.88
C ARG A 336 -12.35 7.75 3.90
N ILE A 337 -13.20 6.84 4.37
CA ILE A 337 -14.08 6.05 3.49
C ILE A 337 -14.92 6.98 2.60
N THR A 338 -15.52 8.03 3.18
CA THR A 338 -16.32 8.98 2.40
C THR A 338 -15.49 9.84 1.46
N GLU A 339 -14.26 10.19 1.84
CA GLU A 339 -13.35 10.98 1.01
C GLU A 339 -12.88 10.18 -0.20
N TYR A 340 -12.43 8.95 0.00
CA TYR A 340 -11.97 8.09 -1.09
C TYR A 340 -13.13 7.70 -2.02
N ALA A 341 -14.31 7.40 -1.47
CA ALA A 341 -15.50 7.14 -2.29
C ALA A 341 -15.88 8.35 -3.15
N THR A 342 -15.73 9.58 -2.62
CA THR A 342 -15.96 10.82 -3.39
C THR A 342 -15.00 10.92 -4.58
N VAL A 343 -13.76 10.49 -4.39
CA VAL A 343 -12.72 10.50 -5.43
C VAL A 343 -12.99 9.44 -6.50
N LEU A 344 -13.42 8.24 -6.11
CA LEU A 344 -13.84 7.21 -7.08
C LEU A 344 -15.05 7.67 -7.91
N ASP A 345 -16.04 8.31 -7.27
CA ASP A 345 -17.19 8.89 -7.98
C ASP A 345 -16.75 9.97 -8.96
N HIS A 346 -15.76 10.78 -8.60
CA HIS A 346 -15.18 11.81 -9.48
C HIS A 346 -14.48 11.20 -10.70
N GLY A 347 -13.61 10.20 -10.48
CA GLY A 347 -12.95 9.48 -11.58
C GLY A 347 -13.95 8.87 -12.55
N ARG A 348 -15.03 8.27 -12.01
CA ARG A 348 -16.12 7.72 -12.81
C ARG A 348 -16.88 8.80 -13.60
N ALA A 349 -17.14 9.95 -13.00
CA ALA A 349 -17.82 11.07 -13.68
C ALA A 349 -16.98 11.65 -14.83
N LEU A 350 -15.65 11.64 -14.69
CA LEU A 350 -14.72 12.02 -15.75
C LEU A 350 -14.49 10.92 -16.81
N GLY A 351 -14.94 9.69 -16.55
CA GLY A 351 -14.73 8.55 -17.44
C GLY A 351 -13.26 8.09 -17.49
N LEU A 352 -12.53 8.20 -16.38
CA LEU A 352 -11.14 7.73 -16.31
C LEU A 352 -11.08 6.21 -16.49
N GLY A 353 -10.10 5.74 -17.25
CA GLY A 353 -9.82 4.31 -17.45
C GLY A 353 -8.93 3.72 -16.36
N VAL A 354 -8.65 2.41 -16.49
CA VAL A 354 -7.74 1.67 -15.59
C VAL A 354 -6.36 2.33 -15.57
N GLY A 355 -5.77 2.46 -14.38
CA GLY A 355 -4.45 3.04 -14.14
C GLY A 355 -4.41 4.57 -14.15
N MET A 356 -5.47 5.27 -14.58
CA MET A 356 -5.42 6.72 -14.78
C MET A 356 -5.67 7.55 -13.52
N LEU A 357 -6.35 7.01 -12.51
CA LEU A 357 -6.81 7.82 -11.38
C LEU A 357 -5.67 8.30 -10.47
N ALA A 358 -4.64 7.48 -10.26
CA ALA A 358 -3.51 7.85 -9.40
C ALA A 358 -2.77 9.08 -9.98
N ASP A 359 -2.45 9.05 -11.27
CA ASP A 359 -1.80 10.16 -11.97
C ASP A 359 -2.68 11.40 -12.02
N HIS A 360 -4.00 11.22 -12.20
CA HIS A 360 -4.94 12.34 -12.12
C HIS A 360 -4.91 13.01 -10.74
N LEU A 361 -4.87 12.24 -9.66
CA LEU A 361 -4.79 12.77 -8.29
C LEU A 361 -3.47 13.49 -8.02
N SER A 362 -2.35 12.96 -8.52
CA SER A 362 -1.03 13.59 -8.42
C SER A 362 -0.99 14.95 -9.13
N ASN A 363 -1.65 15.05 -10.29
CA ASN A 363 -1.71 16.28 -11.08
C ASN A 363 -2.83 17.26 -10.65
N TYR A 364 -3.74 16.84 -9.77
CA TYR A 364 -4.81 17.71 -9.27
C TYR A 364 -4.24 18.76 -8.32
N ALA A 365 -4.45 20.04 -8.61
CA ALA A 365 -3.93 21.13 -7.78
C ALA A 365 -4.48 21.06 -6.34
N GLY A 366 -3.60 20.78 -5.37
CA GLY A 366 -3.96 20.57 -3.97
C GLY A 366 -4.41 19.14 -3.61
N GLY A 367 -4.29 18.20 -4.56
CA GLY A 367 -4.45 16.77 -4.38
C GLY A 367 -5.84 16.34 -3.89
N LEU A 368 -5.86 15.21 -3.18
CA LEU A 368 -7.08 14.60 -2.65
C LEU A 368 -8.00 15.58 -1.90
N LYS A 369 -7.42 16.39 -1.01
CA LYS A 369 -8.19 17.32 -0.17
C LYS A 369 -8.88 18.40 -0.99
N ALA A 370 -8.19 18.94 -1.99
CA ALA A 370 -8.76 19.95 -2.88
C ALA A 370 -9.89 19.36 -3.72
N LEU A 371 -9.66 18.19 -4.33
CA LEU A 371 -10.68 17.49 -5.12
C LEU A 371 -11.95 17.22 -4.29
N VAL A 372 -11.81 16.65 -3.09
CA VAL A 372 -12.96 16.38 -2.22
C VAL A 372 -13.70 17.67 -1.83
N ARG A 373 -12.99 18.76 -1.57
CA ARG A 373 -13.60 20.06 -1.27
C ARG A 373 -14.40 20.57 -2.46
N ASP A 374 -13.84 20.48 -3.65
CA ASP A 374 -14.44 21.01 -4.89
C ASP A 374 -15.68 20.19 -5.26
N GLU A 375 -15.61 18.85 -5.18
CA GLU A 375 -16.76 17.94 -5.31
C GLU A 375 -17.88 18.26 -4.29
N ARG A 376 -17.51 18.47 -3.02
CA ARG A 376 -18.48 18.86 -1.98
C ARG A 376 -19.06 20.26 -2.22
N ALA A 377 -18.35 21.16 -2.89
CA ALA A 377 -18.87 22.47 -3.26
C ALA A 377 -19.87 22.35 -4.43
N LEU A 378 -19.53 21.57 -5.46
CA LEU A 378 -20.41 21.27 -6.59
C LEU A 378 -21.73 20.63 -6.13
N ARG A 379 -21.66 19.55 -5.34
CA ARG A 379 -22.86 18.88 -4.79
C ARG A 379 -23.71 19.80 -3.93
N ARG A 380 -23.09 20.75 -3.22
CA ARG A 380 -23.84 21.75 -2.42
C ARG A 380 -24.53 22.80 -3.30
N ALA A 381 -23.92 23.16 -4.42
CA ALA A 381 -24.52 24.07 -5.38
C ALA A 381 -25.68 23.42 -6.15
N GLU A 382 -25.58 22.13 -6.45
CA GLU A 382 -26.62 21.36 -7.14
C GLU A 382 -27.74 20.86 -6.22
N ALA A 383 -27.46 20.70 -4.93
CA ALA A 383 -28.46 20.26 -3.97
C ALA A 383 -29.58 21.30 -3.81
N PRO A 384 -30.86 20.88 -3.79
CA PRO A 384 -31.94 21.80 -3.47
C PRO A 384 -31.69 22.42 -2.08
N PRO A 385 -32.08 23.69 -1.87
CA PRO A 385 -31.85 24.38 -0.62
C PRO A 385 -32.40 23.55 0.53
N ARG A 386 -31.53 23.20 1.48
CA ARG A 386 -31.95 22.46 2.67
C ARG A 386 -33.03 23.30 3.37
N PRO A 387 -34.20 22.74 3.67
CA PRO A 387 -35.22 23.47 4.40
C PRO A 387 -34.64 23.91 5.74
N ASP A 388 -34.75 25.20 6.06
CA ASP A 388 -34.28 25.71 7.34
C ASP A 388 -35.07 25.00 8.43
N LYS A 389 -34.38 24.21 9.26
CA LYS A 389 -35.00 23.45 10.36
C LYS A 389 -35.73 24.40 11.32
N ARG A 390 -35.24 25.63 11.51
CA ARG A 390 -35.88 26.63 12.37
C ARG A 390 -37.18 27.14 11.74
N GLU A 391 -37.16 27.42 10.44
CA GLU A 391 -38.35 27.82 9.71
C GLU A 391 -39.38 26.70 9.64
N THR A 392 -38.93 25.46 9.38
CA THR A 392 -39.76 24.26 9.39
C THR A 392 -40.40 24.05 10.76
N ALA A 393 -39.63 24.15 11.85
CA ALA A 393 -40.15 24.06 13.21
C ALA A 393 -41.14 25.19 13.51
N ARG A 394 -40.86 26.44 13.12
CA ARG A 394 -41.81 27.55 13.28
C ARG A 394 -43.10 27.33 12.51
N ASN A 395 -43.03 26.84 11.27
CA ASN A 395 -44.20 26.55 10.46
C ASN A 395 -45.01 25.39 11.04
N ALA A 396 -44.35 24.35 11.57
CA ALA A 396 -45.01 23.29 12.32
C ALA A 396 -45.74 23.82 13.56
N MET A 397 -45.11 24.69 14.36
CA MET A 397 -45.76 25.32 15.52
C MET A 397 -46.91 26.24 15.11
N LYS A 398 -46.81 26.92 13.97
CA LYS A 398 -47.90 27.74 13.41
C LYS A 398 -49.09 26.90 12.95
N ALA A 399 -48.86 25.70 12.43
CA ALA A 399 -49.91 24.80 11.94
C ALA A 399 -50.41 23.80 12.98
N ALA A 400 -49.72 23.65 14.11
CA ALA A 400 -50.05 22.69 15.16
C ALA A 400 -51.45 22.94 15.74
N ALA A 401 -52.16 21.84 16.02
CA ALA A 401 -53.44 21.89 16.71
C ALA A 401 -53.24 22.32 18.17
N ALA A 402 -54.24 23.00 18.73
CA ALA A 402 -54.22 23.38 20.14
C ALA A 402 -54.33 22.12 21.02
N ILE A 403 -53.45 22.02 22.00
CA ILE A 403 -53.43 21.00 23.04
C ILE A 403 -54.38 21.44 24.15
N ASP A 404 -55.25 20.53 24.58
CA ASP A 404 -56.08 20.73 25.76
C ASP A 404 -55.19 20.84 27.02
N PRO A 405 -55.28 21.93 27.80
CA PRO A 405 -54.52 22.08 29.04
C PRO A 405 -54.67 20.91 30.01
N GLN A 406 -55.83 20.23 30.03
CA GLN A 406 -56.04 19.07 30.90
C GLN A 406 -55.30 17.81 30.44
N ALA A 407 -54.86 17.78 29.19
CA ALA A 407 -54.13 16.65 28.60
C ALA A 407 -52.60 16.79 28.71
N LEU A 408 -52.10 17.91 29.26
CA LEU A 408 -50.66 18.13 29.44
C LEU A 408 -50.11 17.25 30.56
N ALA A 409 -49.00 16.58 30.28
CA ALA A 409 -48.22 15.94 31.33
C ALA A 409 -47.55 17.00 32.21
N THR A 410 -47.42 16.75 33.50
CA THR A 410 -46.68 17.61 34.42
C THR A 410 -45.72 16.76 35.23
N ASP A 411 -44.61 17.37 35.67
CA ASP A 411 -43.72 16.73 36.63
C ASP A 411 -44.38 16.61 38.02
N THR A 412 -43.61 16.10 38.98
CA THR A 412 -44.05 15.89 40.37
C THR A 412 -44.47 17.18 41.08
N ASP A 413 -43.98 18.33 40.63
CA ASP A 413 -44.29 19.65 41.20
C ASP A 413 -45.42 20.36 40.44
N GLY A 414 -46.02 19.69 39.44
CA GLY A 414 -47.10 20.23 38.62
C GLY A 414 -46.62 21.19 37.53
N LEU A 415 -45.33 21.18 37.18
CA LEU A 415 -44.76 22.06 36.17
C LEU A 415 -44.66 21.35 34.81
N ALA A 416 -44.82 22.14 33.75
CA ALA A 416 -44.64 21.70 32.36
C ALA A 416 -44.09 22.84 31.51
N ILE A 417 -43.31 22.51 30.48
CA ILE A 417 -42.82 23.49 29.51
C ILE A 417 -43.55 23.29 28.20
N VAL A 418 -44.23 24.34 27.80
CA VAL A 418 -45.10 24.37 26.63
C VAL A 418 -44.72 25.52 25.70
N VAL A 419 -44.92 25.32 24.41
CA VAL A 419 -44.89 26.38 23.41
C VAL A 419 -46.33 26.85 23.21
N ALA A 420 -46.55 28.15 23.37
CA ALA A 420 -47.85 28.77 23.11
C ALA A 420 -47.81 29.60 21.81
N ARG A 421 -48.86 29.48 20.99
CA ARG A 421 -49.15 30.32 19.84
C ARG A 421 -50.21 31.34 20.23
N ARG A 422 -50.01 32.61 19.86
CA ARG A 422 -51.06 33.63 20.01
C ARG A 422 -52.00 33.57 18.80
N GLU A 423 -53.29 33.44 19.08
CA GLU A 423 -54.35 33.43 18.08
C GLU A 423 -54.77 34.85 17.67
N ALA A 424 -55.55 34.95 16.58
CA ALA A 424 -56.02 36.23 16.05
C ALA A 424 -56.93 37.01 17.02
N ASP A 425 -57.62 36.31 17.92
CA ASP A 425 -58.44 36.89 18.98
C ASP A 425 -57.64 37.34 20.22
N GLY A 426 -56.32 37.12 20.21
CA GLY A 426 -55.41 37.46 21.30
C GLY A 426 -55.24 36.37 22.36
N SER A 427 -55.99 35.27 22.29
CA SER A 427 -55.84 34.12 23.18
C SER A 427 -54.53 33.36 22.94
N LEU A 428 -54.10 32.54 23.90
CA LEU A 428 -52.93 31.68 23.79
C LEU A 428 -53.38 30.22 23.65
N ALA A 429 -53.04 29.60 22.52
CA ALA A 429 -53.20 28.17 22.28
C ALA A 429 -51.88 27.46 22.60
N LEU A 430 -51.92 26.40 23.39
CA LEU A 430 -50.77 25.54 23.65
C LEU A 430 -50.58 24.62 22.44
N VAL A 431 -49.41 24.59 21.83
CA VAL A 431 -49.21 23.90 20.52
C VAL A 431 -48.13 22.83 20.54
N ALA A 432 -47.30 22.80 21.58
CA ALA A 432 -46.33 21.75 21.82
C ALA A 432 -45.94 21.69 23.29
N GLN A 433 -45.48 20.52 23.72
CA GLN A 433 -44.93 20.25 25.04
C GLN A 433 -43.53 19.63 24.90
N LEU A 434 -42.59 20.05 25.75
CA LEU A 434 -41.31 19.36 25.88
C LEU A 434 -41.50 18.04 26.66
N PRO A 435 -40.78 16.95 26.31
CA PRO A 435 -40.82 15.72 27.07
C PRO A 435 -40.42 15.91 28.53
N GLU A 436 -41.14 15.22 29.42
CA GLU A 436 -40.82 15.16 30.85
C GLU A 436 -39.39 14.63 31.06
N GLY A 437 -38.67 15.22 32.02
CA GLY A 437 -37.30 14.80 32.36
C GLY A 437 -36.23 15.14 31.32
N SER A 438 -36.53 15.91 30.26
CA SER A 438 -35.50 16.31 29.30
C SER A 438 -34.54 17.35 29.89
N ASP A 439 -33.23 17.20 29.62
CA ASP A 439 -32.20 18.18 30.02
C ASP A 439 -32.52 19.60 29.53
N LEU A 440 -33.16 19.71 28.35
CA LEU A 440 -33.59 20.99 27.80
C LEU A 440 -34.67 21.64 28.67
N ALA A 441 -35.61 20.86 29.21
CA ALA A 441 -36.64 21.39 30.09
C ALA A 441 -36.04 21.98 31.37
N GLN A 442 -35.09 21.29 32.00
CA GLN A 442 -34.39 21.80 33.19
C GLN A 442 -33.68 23.13 32.91
N ARG A 443 -33.00 23.25 31.76
CA ARG A 443 -32.31 24.49 31.37
C ARG A 443 -33.27 25.65 31.14
N VAL A 444 -34.45 25.38 30.56
CA VAL A 444 -35.49 26.40 30.37
C VAL A 444 -36.09 26.83 31.70
N MET A 445 -36.36 25.90 32.63
CA MET A 445 -36.83 26.22 33.98
C MET A 445 -35.83 27.11 34.74
N LEU A 446 -34.55 26.75 34.71
CA LEU A 446 -33.47 27.57 35.31
C LEU A 446 -33.37 28.96 34.69
N ALA A 447 -33.61 29.10 33.38
CA ALA A 447 -33.60 30.39 32.71
C ALA A 447 -34.85 31.23 33.02
N ALA A 448 -36.01 30.59 33.19
CA ALA A 448 -37.28 31.25 33.52
C ALA A 448 -37.39 31.67 34.99
N ALA A 449 -36.65 31.02 35.89
CA ALA A 449 -36.59 31.37 37.31
C ALA A 449 -35.66 32.55 37.64
N ARG A 450 -34.95 33.10 36.65
CA ARG A 450 -34.13 34.31 36.75
C ARG A 450 -34.93 35.53 36.32
#